data_AF-A0A395MD28-F1
#
_entry.id   AF-A0A395MD28-F1
#
_cell.length_a   1.000
_cell.length_b   1.000
_cell.length_c   1.000
_cell.angle_alpha   90.00
_cell.angle_beta   90.00
_cell.angle_gamma   90.00
#
_symmetry.space_group_name_H-M   'P 1'
#
loop_
_entity.id
_entity.type
_entity.pdbx_description
1 polymer ?
#
loop_
_entity_poly.entity_id
_entity_poly.type
_entity_poly.pdbx_seq_one_letter_code
_entity_poly.pdbx_strand_id
1 'polypeptide(L)'
;MHDWWGLGVVIMLMIARLGNIIIIRRRAAPGWFGASEPGVDSDLLVLLSQDRWVRIQGAVDHLKAVTSGQWLRDPTIGRAGSQALLPTLIVYLAAALVSNATQLGKILILVLLGGSVALLAIANSLTDKLLMHGYVIQRANGEPKKYRRRVELADELVKEIGRDDWAIRMGMISHKTDSDGADYISR
;
A
#
# COMPACT_ATOMS: atom_id res chain seq x y z
N MET A 1 -37.55 -2.12 26.97
CA MET A 1 -37.91 -2.52 25.59
C MET A 1 -36.65 -3.08 24.94
N HIS A 2 -36.66 -4.33 24.49
CA HIS A 2 -35.47 -5.00 23.91
C HIS A 2 -35.17 -4.42 22.52
N ASP A 3 -33.95 -3.92 22.31
CA ASP A 3 -33.49 -3.36 21.03
C ASP A 3 -33.00 -4.46 20.07
N TRP A 4 -33.92 -5.30 19.61
CA TRP A 4 -33.64 -6.39 18.67
C TRP A 4 -33.17 -5.88 17.31
N TRP A 5 -33.59 -4.68 16.90
CA TRP A 5 -33.16 -4.05 15.64
C TRP A 5 -31.70 -3.65 15.68
N GLY A 6 -31.26 -2.98 16.76
CA GLY A 6 -29.85 -2.64 16.96
C GLY A 6 -28.96 -3.88 16.99
N LEU A 7 -29.38 -4.93 17.71
CA LEU A 7 -28.65 -6.21 17.77
C LEU A 7 -28.54 -6.86 16.37
N GLY A 8 -29.63 -6.88 15.61
CA GLY A 8 -29.65 -7.41 14.25
C GLY A 8 -28.69 -6.68 13.31
N VAL A 9 -28.64 -5.35 13.39
CA VAL A 9 -27.71 -4.52 12.60
C VAL A 9 -26.25 -4.82 12.97
N VAL A 10 -25.93 -4.96 14.27
CA VAL A 10 -24.58 -5.31 14.71
C VAL A 10 -24.14 -6.67 14.17
N ILE A 11 -25.02 -7.68 14.23
CA ILE A 11 -24.75 -9.03 13.68
C ILE A 11 -24.53 -8.96 12.17
N MET A 12 -25.35 -8.20 11.43
CA MET A 12 -25.17 -7.98 9.99
C MET A 12 -23.79 -7.38 9.67
N LEU A 13 -23.38 -6.35 10.41
CA LEU A 13 -22.06 -5.73 10.24
C LEU A 13 -20.91 -6.70 10.52
N MET A 14 -21.04 -7.56 11.54
CA MET A 14 -20.04 -8.59 11.83
C MET A 14 -19.93 -9.63 10.72
N ILE A 15 -21.06 -10.09 10.18
CA ILE A 15 -21.10 -11.03 9.04
C ILE A 15 -20.48 -10.38 7.80
N ALA A 16 -20.82 -9.14 7.49
CA ALA A 16 -20.25 -8.41 6.37
C ALA A 16 -18.72 -8.25 6.52
N ARG A 17 -18.25 -7.92 7.72
CA ARG A 17 -16.81 -7.82 8.01
C ARG A 17 -16.10 -9.15 7.82
N LEU A 18 -16.66 -10.25 8.32
CA LEU A 18 -16.10 -11.58 8.14
C LEU A 18 -16.04 -11.97 6.65
N GLY A 19 -17.10 -11.69 5.89
CA GLY A 19 -17.13 -11.89 4.45
C GLY A 19 -16.01 -11.13 3.74
N ASN A 20 -15.84 -9.84 4.03
CA ASN A 20 -14.77 -9.03 3.47
C ASN A 20 -13.37 -9.60 3.78
N ILE A 21 -13.13 -10.02 5.02
CA ILE A 21 -11.84 -10.62 5.43
C ILE A 21 -11.59 -11.93 4.66
N ILE A 22 -12.59 -12.81 4.55
CA ILE A 22 -12.46 -14.08 3.83
C ILE A 22 -12.15 -13.83 2.35
N ILE A 23 -12.81 -12.86 1.72
CA ILE A 23 -12.59 -12.52 0.31
C ILE A 23 -11.17 -11.99 0.09
N ILE A 24 -10.72 -11.05 0.93
CA ILE A 24 -9.36 -10.51 0.85
C ILE A 24 -8.35 -11.66 1.05
N ARG A 25 -8.53 -12.50 2.07
CA ARG A 25 -7.62 -13.61 2.36
C ARG A 25 -7.57 -14.63 1.22
N ARG A 26 -8.68 -14.91 0.55
CA ARG A 26 -8.73 -15.80 -0.62
C ARG A 26 -8.08 -15.20 -1.86
N ARG A 27 -8.09 -13.87 -1.99
CA ARG A 27 -7.50 -13.15 -3.12
C ARG A 27 -6.03 -12.77 -2.90
N ALA A 28 -5.57 -12.68 -1.66
CA ALA A 28 -4.18 -12.44 -1.27
C ALA A 28 -3.29 -13.69 -1.46
N ALA A 29 -3.54 -14.45 -2.53
CA ALA A 29 -2.71 -15.59 -2.90
C ALA A 29 -1.53 -15.09 -3.76
N PRO A 30 -0.28 -15.45 -3.43
CA PRO A 30 0.88 -15.04 -4.19
C PRO A 30 0.77 -15.51 -5.65
N GLY A 31 0.90 -14.56 -6.58
CA GLY A 31 0.91 -14.82 -8.02
C GLY A 31 2.30 -15.16 -8.56
N TRP A 32 2.49 -14.97 -9.86
CA TRP A 32 3.81 -15.01 -10.48
C TRP A 32 4.55 -13.69 -10.25
N PHE A 33 5.83 -13.76 -9.90
CA PHE A 33 6.66 -12.59 -9.53
C PHE A 33 7.77 -12.29 -10.55
N GLY A 34 7.72 -12.90 -11.74
CA GLY A 34 8.77 -12.78 -12.76
C GLY A 34 9.68 -14.02 -12.83
N ALA A 35 10.70 -13.95 -13.69
CA ALA A 35 11.72 -14.99 -13.77
C ALA A 35 12.62 -14.94 -12.52
N SER A 36 12.98 -16.13 -12.01
CA SER A 36 13.93 -16.24 -10.89
C SER A 36 15.33 -15.90 -11.36
N GLU A 37 16.00 -15.04 -10.58
CA GLU A 37 17.36 -14.59 -10.80
C GLU A 37 18.16 -14.84 -9.51
N PRO A 38 18.57 -16.11 -9.26
CA PRO A 38 19.20 -16.50 -8.01
C PRO A 38 20.60 -15.90 -7.87
N GLY A 39 20.92 -15.41 -6.68
CA GLY A 39 22.26 -14.90 -6.33
C GLY A 39 22.55 -13.47 -6.80
N VAL A 40 21.54 -12.74 -7.30
CA VAL A 40 21.67 -11.33 -7.67
C VAL A 40 21.04 -10.47 -6.59
N ASP A 41 21.80 -9.50 -6.07
CA ASP A 41 21.28 -8.44 -5.20
C ASP A 41 20.73 -7.30 -6.05
N SER A 42 19.60 -6.73 -5.62
CA SER A 42 18.98 -5.59 -6.27
C SER A 42 18.65 -4.49 -5.29
N ASP A 43 18.62 -3.29 -5.85
CA ASP A 43 18.34 -2.06 -5.17
C ASP A 43 17.22 -1.33 -5.91
N LEU A 44 16.03 -1.28 -5.30
CA LEU A 44 14.86 -0.63 -5.89
C LEU A 44 14.63 0.70 -5.20
N LEU A 45 14.74 1.77 -5.97
CA LEU A 45 14.37 3.10 -5.56
C LEU A 45 12.93 3.40 -5.97
N VAL A 46 12.05 3.61 -4.99
CA VAL A 46 10.63 3.91 -5.18
C VAL A 46 10.35 5.34 -4.75
N LEU A 47 9.77 6.13 -5.66
CA LEU A 47 9.22 7.44 -5.33
C LEU A 47 7.86 7.27 -4.64
N LEU A 48 7.78 7.73 -3.40
CA LEU A 48 6.51 7.93 -2.69
C LEU A 48 5.98 9.35 -2.92
N SER A 49 4.75 9.59 -2.49
CA SER A 49 4.16 10.93 -2.51
C SER A 49 4.96 11.92 -1.66
N GLN A 50 4.98 13.19 -2.11
CA GLN A 50 5.69 14.33 -1.50
C GLN A 50 7.23 14.27 -1.61
N ASP A 51 7.76 13.80 -2.74
CA ASP A 51 9.21 13.69 -3.00
C ASP A 51 9.97 12.86 -1.94
N ARG A 52 9.29 11.88 -1.35
CA ARG A 52 9.88 10.94 -0.41
C ARG A 52 10.37 9.73 -1.16
N TRP A 53 11.67 9.47 -1.09
CA TRP A 53 12.29 8.36 -1.79
C TRP A 53 12.57 7.23 -0.81
N VAL A 54 12.16 6.01 -1.16
CA VAL A 54 12.44 4.80 -0.38
C VAL A 54 13.30 3.88 -1.20
N ARG A 55 14.41 3.46 -0.60
CA ARG A 55 15.35 2.49 -1.14
C ARG A 55 15.08 1.13 -0.50
N ILE A 56 14.78 0.12 -1.30
CA ILE A 56 14.53 -1.25 -0.85
C ILE A 56 15.63 -2.13 -1.41
N GLN A 57 16.40 -2.76 -0.52
CA GLN A 57 17.57 -3.58 -0.87
C GLN A 57 17.36 -5.04 -0.46
N GLY A 58 17.92 -5.96 -1.25
CA GLY A 58 17.98 -7.38 -0.93
C GLY A 58 18.10 -8.23 -2.19
N ALA A 59 17.92 -9.55 -2.05
CA ALA A 59 17.91 -10.47 -3.18
C ALA A 59 16.82 -10.08 -4.20
N VAL A 60 17.16 -10.10 -5.49
CA VAL A 60 16.25 -9.79 -6.61
C VAL A 60 14.94 -10.55 -6.48
N ASP A 61 14.99 -11.84 -6.16
CA ASP A 61 13.79 -12.69 -6.06
C ASP A 61 12.88 -12.27 -4.89
N HIS A 62 13.45 -11.85 -3.76
CA HIS A 62 12.67 -11.33 -2.63
C HIS A 62 12.06 -9.97 -3.00
N LEU A 63 12.84 -9.10 -3.64
CA LEU A 63 12.39 -7.79 -4.04
C LEU A 63 11.26 -7.87 -5.06
N LYS A 64 11.37 -8.77 -6.05
CA LYS A 64 10.33 -9.11 -7.00
C LYS A 64 9.08 -9.67 -6.31
N ALA A 65 9.24 -10.59 -5.36
CA ALA A 65 8.12 -11.15 -4.60
C ALA A 65 7.33 -10.07 -3.83
N VAL A 66 8.04 -9.07 -3.32
CA VAL A 66 7.46 -7.96 -2.58
C VAL A 66 6.82 -6.89 -3.49
N THR A 67 7.41 -6.64 -4.67
CA THR A 67 7.09 -5.43 -5.46
C THR A 67 6.38 -5.72 -6.78
N SER A 68 6.62 -6.88 -7.40
CA SER A 68 6.23 -7.19 -8.78
C SER A 68 5.02 -8.12 -8.88
N GLY A 69 4.47 -8.55 -7.73
CA GLY A 69 3.31 -9.44 -7.68
C GLY A 69 1.97 -8.72 -7.70
N GLN A 70 0.97 -9.36 -8.30
CA GLN A 70 -0.42 -8.95 -8.13
C GLN A 70 -0.85 -9.19 -6.67
N TRP A 71 -0.94 -8.10 -5.92
CA TRP A 71 -1.29 -8.06 -4.49
C TRP A 71 -2.64 -8.69 -4.15
N LEU A 72 -3.60 -8.53 -5.04
CA LEU A 72 -4.95 -9.06 -4.90
C LEU A 72 -5.35 -9.60 -6.28
N ARG A 73 -5.57 -10.91 -6.37
CA ARG A 73 -6.03 -11.52 -7.62
C ARG A 73 -7.28 -10.80 -8.13
N ASP A 74 -7.30 -10.51 -9.43
CA ASP A 74 -8.45 -9.86 -10.06
C ASP A 74 -9.75 -10.62 -9.80
N PRO A 75 -10.86 -9.89 -9.57
CA PRO A 75 -12.16 -10.52 -9.44
C PRO A 75 -12.50 -11.28 -10.73
N THR A 76 -12.54 -12.61 -10.65
CA THR A 76 -13.06 -13.44 -11.73
C THR A 76 -14.57 -13.20 -11.86
N ILE A 77 -14.99 -12.71 -13.02
CA ILE A 77 -16.31 -12.09 -13.30
C ILE A 77 -17.50 -13.01 -12.94
N GLY A 78 -17.33 -14.34 -12.95
CA GLY A 78 -18.41 -15.27 -12.64
C GLY A 78 -18.74 -15.43 -11.14
N ARG A 79 -17.80 -15.96 -10.34
CA ARG A 79 -18.06 -16.37 -8.94
C ARG A 79 -17.51 -15.41 -7.89
N ALA A 80 -16.58 -14.52 -8.28
CA ALA A 80 -15.95 -13.55 -7.38
C ALA A 80 -16.69 -12.21 -7.34
N GLY A 81 -17.42 -11.85 -8.42
CA GLY A 81 -18.32 -10.70 -8.44
C GLY A 81 -19.42 -10.85 -7.38
N SER A 82 -20.11 -11.99 -7.35
CA SER A 82 -21.13 -12.27 -6.31
C SER A 82 -20.55 -12.30 -4.90
N GLN A 83 -19.33 -12.82 -4.70
CA GLN A 83 -18.69 -12.84 -3.39
C GLN A 83 -18.41 -11.44 -2.84
N ALA A 84 -17.95 -10.50 -3.66
CA ALA A 84 -17.70 -9.12 -3.21
C ALA A 84 -18.99 -8.29 -3.03
N LEU A 85 -20.01 -8.58 -3.83
CA LEU A 85 -21.30 -7.87 -3.76
C LEU A 85 -22.09 -8.20 -2.49
N LEU A 86 -22.03 -9.45 -2.00
CA LEU A 86 -22.82 -9.88 -0.84
C LEU A 86 -22.52 -9.10 0.46
N PRO A 87 -21.26 -8.98 0.94
CA PRO A 87 -20.96 -8.16 2.12
C PRO A 87 -21.37 -6.70 1.95
N THR A 88 -21.18 -6.16 0.76
CA THR A 88 -21.53 -4.76 0.43
C THR A 88 -23.04 -4.53 0.55
N LEU A 89 -23.85 -5.45 0.01
CA LEU A 89 -25.30 -5.40 0.13
C LEU A 89 -25.77 -5.52 1.59
N ILE A 90 -25.13 -6.37 2.40
CA ILE A 90 -25.43 -6.49 3.83
C ILE A 90 -25.14 -5.18 4.57
N VAL A 91 -24.06 -4.47 4.23
CA VAL A 91 -23.75 -3.15 4.82
C VAL A 91 -24.82 -2.12 4.45
N TYR A 92 -25.28 -2.08 3.20
CA TYR A 92 -26.35 -1.16 2.81
C TYR A 92 -27.69 -1.50 3.46
N LEU A 93 -28.00 -2.79 3.58
CA LEU A 93 -29.18 -3.26 4.30
C LEU A 93 -29.10 -2.84 5.77
N ALA A 94 -27.97 -3.10 6.45
CA ALA A 94 -27.71 -2.67 7.82
C ALA A 94 -27.89 -1.15 8.01
N ALA A 95 -27.40 -0.34 7.07
CA ALA A 95 -27.56 1.11 7.10
C ALA A 95 -29.04 1.54 6.97
N ALA A 96 -29.83 0.87 6.11
CA ALA A 96 -31.26 1.14 6.00
C ALA A 96 -32.02 0.78 7.29
N LEU A 97 -31.73 -0.41 7.85
CA LEU A 97 -32.37 -0.92 9.07
C LEU A 97 -31.99 -0.16 10.34
N VAL A 98 -30.83 0.50 10.37
CA VAL A 98 -30.40 1.31 11.52
C VAL A 98 -31.40 2.42 11.84
N SER A 99 -32.15 2.90 10.84
CA SER A 99 -33.16 3.94 11.00
C SER A 99 -34.25 3.53 12.00
N ASN A 100 -34.58 2.23 12.03
CA ASN A 100 -35.59 1.63 12.90
C ASN A 100 -35.03 1.21 14.28
N ALA A 101 -33.71 1.29 14.49
CA ALA A 101 -33.09 0.99 15.77
C ALA A 101 -33.34 2.10 16.80
N THR A 102 -33.28 1.73 18.09
CA THR A 102 -33.40 2.70 19.17
C THR A 102 -32.22 3.68 19.19
N GLN A 103 -32.37 4.82 19.88
CA GLN A 103 -31.29 5.81 20.01
C GLN A 103 -30.03 5.22 20.67
N LEU A 104 -30.20 4.32 21.65
CA LEU A 104 -29.09 3.60 22.27
C LEU A 104 -28.38 2.67 21.27
N GLY A 105 -29.14 1.93 20.45
CA GLY A 105 -28.58 1.07 19.40
C GLY A 105 -27.78 1.85 18.35
N LYS A 106 -28.28 3.01 17.93
CA LYS A 106 -27.57 3.92 17.00
C LYS A 106 -26.25 4.41 17.58
N ILE A 107 -26.24 4.83 18.85
CA ILE A 107 -25.01 5.26 19.55
C ILE A 107 -24.02 4.10 19.65
N LEU A 108 -24.48 2.91 20.02
CA LEU A 108 -23.62 1.73 20.12
C LEU A 108 -22.94 1.39 18.79
N ILE A 109 -23.68 1.45 17.68
CA ILE A 109 -23.13 1.21 16.33
C ILE A 109 -22.10 2.29 15.98
N LEU A 110 -22.38 3.55 16.29
CA LEU A 110 -21.44 4.66 16.05
C LEU A 110 -20.12 4.44 16.81
N VAL A 111 -20.20 4.07 18.10
CA VAL A 111 -19.02 3.77 18.93
C VAL A 111 -18.27 2.56 18.39
N LEU A 112 -18.97 1.51 17.96
CA LEU A 112 -18.35 0.30 17.40
C LEU A 112 -17.61 0.58 16.08
N LEU A 113 -18.22 1.36 15.18
CA LEU A 113 -17.62 1.74 13.91
C LEU A 113 -16.43 2.69 14.12
N GLY A 114 -16.61 3.75 14.92
CA GLY A 114 -15.55 4.70 15.25
C GLY A 114 -14.38 4.01 15.97
N GLY A 115 -14.67 3.16 16.95
CA GLY A 115 -13.68 2.36 17.67
C GLY A 115 -12.93 1.40 16.74
N SER A 116 -13.60 0.81 15.74
CA SER A 116 -12.94 -0.05 14.74
C SER A 116 -11.96 0.73 13.87
N VAL A 117 -12.33 1.94 13.43
CA VAL A 117 -11.44 2.82 12.64
C VAL A 117 -10.26 3.30 13.48
N ALA A 118 -10.51 3.70 14.73
CA ALA A 118 -9.47 4.13 15.65
C ALA A 118 -8.48 2.99 15.96
N LEU A 119 -8.99 1.79 16.25
CA LEU A 119 -8.14 0.62 16.52
C LEU A 119 -7.33 0.22 15.29
N LEU A 120 -7.92 0.31 14.09
CA LEU A 120 -7.20 0.08 12.84
C LEU A 120 -6.10 1.12 12.61
N ALA A 121 -6.38 2.40 12.87
CA ALA A 121 -5.39 3.47 12.75
C ALA A 121 -4.22 3.26 13.73
N ILE A 122 -4.52 2.90 14.97
CA ILE A 122 -3.51 2.58 15.99
C ILE A 122 -2.68 1.38 15.56
N ALA A 123 -3.33 0.27 15.17
CA ALA A 123 -2.63 -0.93 14.71
C ALA A 123 -1.72 -0.65 13.51
N ASN A 124 -2.20 0.12 12.53
CA ASN A 124 -1.41 0.54 11.38
C ASN A 124 -0.23 1.45 11.79
N SER A 125 -0.42 2.34 12.77
CA SER A 125 0.64 3.23 13.25
C SER A 125 1.73 2.52 14.05
N LEU A 126 1.39 1.40 14.72
CA LEU A 126 2.31 0.56 15.49
C LEU A 126 2.98 -0.52 14.63
N THR A 127 2.66 -0.57 13.33
CA THR A 127 3.23 -1.58 12.42
C THR A 127 4.62 -1.15 11.98
N ASP A 128 5.64 -1.63 12.68
CA ASP A 128 7.06 -1.36 12.35
C ASP A 128 7.63 -2.26 11.25
N LYS A 129 6.96 -3.38 10.97
CA LYS A 129 7.37 -4.40 10.01
C LYS A 129 6.24 -4.72 9.06
N LEU A 130 6.56 -4.76 7.78
CA LEU A 130 5.57 -5.01 6.75
C LEU A 130 5.77 -6.42 6.19
N LEU A 131 4.87 -7.33 6.54
CA LEU A 131 4.85 -8.69 5.98
C LEU A 131 4.15 -8.65 4.61
N MET A 132 4.91 -8.89 3.56
CA MET A 132 4.46 -8.86 2.17
C MET A 132 4.79 -10.22 1.51
N HIS A 133 3.76 -11.00 1.17
CA HIS A 133 3.91 -12.32 0.53
C HIS A 133 4.88 -13.29 1.24
N GLY A 134 4.87 -13.30 2.58
CA GLY A 134 5.75 -14.15 3.39
C GLY A 134 7.15 -13.57 3.62
N TYR A 135 7.48 -12.45 2.99
CA TYR A 135 8.72 -11.70 3.20
C TYR A 135 8.48 -10.53 4.14
N VAL A 136 9.45 -10.24 5.01
CA VAL A 136 9.36 -9.12 5.95
C VAL A 136 10.20 -7.96 5.40
N ILE A 137 9.53 -6.85 5.09
CA ILE A 137 10.22 -5.57 4.92
C ILE A 137 10.37 -4.94 6.30
N GLN A 138 11.61 -4.60 6.62
CA GLN A 138 11.94 -3.85 7.82
C GLN A 138 12.75 -2.62 7.44
N ARG A 139 12.64 -1.57 8.26
CA ARG A 139 13.48 -0.39 8.11
C ARG A 139 14.95 -0.81 8.27
N ALA A 140 15.81 -0.36 7.36
CA ALA A 140 17.25 -0.52 7.52
C ALA A 140 17.70 0.17 8.83
N ASN A 141 18.81 -0.27 9.44
CA ASN A 141 19.30 0.20 10.75
C ASN A 141 19.77 1.68 10.79
N GLY A 142 19.20 2.57 9.97
CA GLY A 142 19.54 3.99 9.87
C GLY A 142 18.36 4.94 10.05
N GLU A 143 18.67 6.17 10.44
CA GLU A 143 17.77 7.32 10.38
C GLU A 143 17.46 7.70 8.93
N PRO A 144 16.23 8.14 8.60
CA PRO A 144 15.93 8.63 7.26
C PRO A 144 16.81 9.84 6.96
N LYS A 145 17.63 9.75 5.92
CA LYS A 145 18.46 10.87 5.47
C LYS A 145 17.58 11.93 4.82
N LYS A 146 17.75 13.20 5.22
CA LYS A 146 17.07 14.34 4.61
C LYS A 146 17.99 14.99 3.59
N TYR A 147 17.45 15.20 2.39
CA TYR A 147 18.13 15.91 1.32
C TYR A 147 17.42 17.24 1.08
N ARG A 148 18.18 18.29 0.75
CA ARG A 148 17.58 19.58 0.42
C ARG A 148 17.05 19.59 -1.01
N ARG A 149 17.71 18.85 -1.91
CA ARG A 149 17.33 18.72 -3.32
C ARG A 149 17.41 17.28 -3.78
N ARG A 150 16.52 16.87 -4.69
CA ARG A 150 16.54 15.55 -5.32
C ARG A 150 17.87 15.21 -6.01
N VAL A 151 18.58 16.23 -6.51
CA VAL A 151 19.89 16.07 -7.17
C VAL A 151 20.95 15.64 -6.16
N GLU A 152 20.90 16.12 -4.93
CA GLU A 152 21.85 15.74 -3.88
C GLU A 152 21.69 14.26 -3.49
N LEU A 153 20.44 13.78 -3.42
CA LEU A 153 20.12 12.35 -3.26
C LEU A 153 20.67 11.53 -4.44
N ALA A 154 20.43 11.98 -5.67
CA ALA A 154 20.90 11.29 -6.87
C ALA A 154 22.43 11.22 -6.90
N ASP A 155 23.13 12.33 -6.63
CA ASP A 155 24.59 12.40 -6.63
C ASP A 155 25.21 11.45 -5.61
N GLU A 156 24.62 11.31 -4.41
CA GLU A 156 25.09 10.35 -3.41
C GLU A 156 24.89 8.90 -3.89
N LEU A 157 23.69 8.57 -4.40
CA LEU A 157 23.39 7.22 -4.89
C LEU A 157 24.22 6.85 -6.13
N VAL A 158 24.47 7.79 -7.03
CA VAL A 158 25.34 7.59 -8.21
C VAL A 158 26.78 7.31 -7.78
N LYS A 159 27.28 8.00 -6.75
CA LYS A 159 28.61 7.72 -6.20
C LYS A 159 28.70 6.34 -5.55
N GLU A 160 27.63 5.90 -4.86
CA GLU A 160 27.59 4.57 -4.24
C GLU A 160 27.48 3.43 -5.27
N ILE A 161 26.62 3.58 -6.29
CA ILE A 161 26.33 2.54 -7.29
C ILE A 161 27.33 2.56 -8.45
N GLY A 162 27.97 3.71 -8.70
CA GLY A 162 28.92 3.90 -9.80
C GLY A 162 28.26 4.06 -11.18
N ARG A 163 26.94 4.28 -11.24
CA ARG A 163 26.16 4.46 -12.49
C ARG A 163 25.10 5.54 -12.33
N ASP A 164 24.88 6.33 -13.37
CA ASP A 164 23.95 7.47 -13.42
C ASP A 164 22.76 7.29 -14.38
N ASP A 165 22.80 6.29 -15.27
CA ASP A 165 21.74 5.96 -16.24
C ASP A 165 20.33 5.97 -15.63
N TRP A 166 20.18 5.37 -14.45
CA TRP A 166 18.90 5.25 -13.74
C TRP A 166 18.41 6.62 -13.24
N ALA A 167 19.33 7.48 -12.77
CA ALA A 167 19.02 8.81 -12.24
C ALA A 167 18.59 9.75 -13.36
N ILE A 168 19.20 9.62 -14.55
CA ILE A 168 18.78 10.33 -15.77
C ILE A 168 17.39 9.86 -16.20
N ARG A 169 17.16 8.55 -16.28
CA ARG A 169 15.86 7.97 -16.69
C ARG A 169 14.72 8.32 -15.73
N MET A 170 15.02 8.45 -14.44
CA MET A 170 14.08 8.89 -13.41
C MET A 170 13.91 10.42 -13.36
N GLY A 171 14.62 11.17 -14.21
CA GLY A 171 14.58 12.63 -14.26
C GLY A 171 15.12 13.31 -13.00
N MET A 172 15.91 12.62 -12.19
CA MET A 172 16.47 13.16 -10.95
C MET A 172 17.61 14.13 -11.24
N ILE A 173 18.41 13.81 -12.26
CA ILE A 173 19.46 14.66 -12.83
C ILE A 173 19.14 14.97 -14.29
N SER A 174 19.47 16.18 -14.75
CA SER A 174 19.39 16.53 -16.17
C SER A 174 20.60 15.97 -16.90
N HIS A 175 20.43 15.59 -18.17
CA HIS A 175 21.57 15.41 -19.06
C HIS A 175 22.42 16.67 -18.97
N LYS A 176 23.71 16.52 -18.67
CA LYS A 176 24.66 17.62 -18.80
C LYS A 176 24.80 17.85 -20.30
N THR A 177 23.85 18.58 -20.90
CA THR A 177 24.06 19.15 -22.24
C THR A 177 25.21 20.10 -22.07
N ASP A 178 26.29 19.87 -22.81
CA ASP A 178 27.46 20.76 -22.87
C ASP A 178 26.99 22.21 -22.98
N SER A 179 27.06 22.92 -21.86
CA SER A 179 26.94 24.36 -21.81
C SER A 179 28.30 24.93 -22.26
N ASP A 180 28.65 24.69 -23.51
CA ASP A 180 29.80 25.28 -24.21
C ASP A 180 29.36 26.02 -25.49
N GLY A 181 28.05 26.25 -25.66
CA GLY A 181 27.47 26.87 -26.86
C GLY A 181 26.93 28.30 -26.69
N ALA A 182 27.13 28.95 -25.54
CA ALA A 182 26.48 30.23 -25.22
C ALA A 182 27.37 31.47 -25.42
N ASP A 183 28.38 31.42 -26.31
CA ASP A 183 29.28 32.55 -26.56
C ASP A 183 29.31 33.04 -28.03
N TYR A 184 28.34 32.64 -28.87
CA TYR A 184 28.30 33.02 -30.30
C TYR A 184 27.06 33.81 -30.74
N ILE A 185 26.53 34.70 -29.91
CA ILE A 185 25.64 35.77 -30.41
C ILE A 185 26.01 37.10 -29.76
N SER A 186 27.12 37.67 -30.22
CA SER A 186 27.37 39.11 -30.14
C SER A 186 28.13 39.58 -31.38
N ARG A 187 27.41 39.75 -32.49
CA ARG A 187 27.72 40.71 -33.57
C ARG A 187 26.44 41.17 -34.24
#